data_AF-A0A9P4GVT2-F1
#
_entry.id   AF-A0A9P4GVT2-F1
#
_cell.length_a   1.000
_cell.length_b   1.000
_cell.length_c   1.000
_cell.angle_alpha   90.00
_cell.angle_beta   90.00
_cell.angle_gamma   90.00
#
_symmetry.space_group_name_H-M   'P 1'
#
loop_
_entity.id
_entity.type
_entity.pdbx_description
1 polymer ?
#
loop_
_entity_poly.entity_id
_entity_poly.type
_entity_poly.pdbx_seq_one_letter_code
_entity_poly.pdbx_strand_id
1 'polypeptide(L)'
;WIMDPRSNIHIINNSKFTANEMLYAGAQLLPISEWGTVIILVRTLSGIQDIQLTSVALVEGFFANILSLSRCIDMQIHFNSRKNHLY
;
A
#
# COMPACT_ATOMS: atom_id res chain seq x y z
N TRP A 1 -6.20 3.35 4.66
CA TRP A 1 -4.85 2.83 4.49
C TRP A 1 -4.23 2.64 5.86
N ILE A 2 -3.81 1.43 6.18
CA ILE A 2 -2.97 1.17 7.35
C ILE A 2 -1.52 1.31 6.90
N MET A 3 -0.75 2.16 7.57
CA MET A 3 0.69 2.24 7.38
C MET A 3 1.36 1.12 8.15
N ASP A 4 1.95 0.16 7.44
CA ASP A 4 2.57 -1.00 8.06
C ASP A 4 4.07 -1.06 7.73
N PRO A 5 4.96 -0.81 8.71
CA PRO A 5 6.40 -0.92 8.53
C PRO A 5 6.91 -2.35 8.36
N ARG A 6 6.09 -3.37 8.67
CA ARG A 6 6.45 -4.79 8.52
C ARG A 6 5.97 -5.40 7.21
N SER A 7 5.10 -4.72 6.47
CA SER A 7 4.69 -5.15 5.14
C SER A 7 5.76 -4.80 4.09
N ASN A 8 5.87 -5.62 3.05
CA ASN A 8 6.75 -5.43 1.89
C ASN A 8 5.98 -5.18 0.58
N ILE A 9 4.65 -5.03 0.67
CA ILE A 9 3.74 -4.95 -0.46
C ILE A 9 2.60 -3.98 -0.14
N HIS A 10 2.19 -3.17 -1.12
CA HIS A 10 0.98 -2.36 -1.00
C HIS A 10 -0.23 -3.23 -1.32
N ILE A 11 -1.31 -3.13 -0.54
CA ILE A 11 -2.53 -3.91 -0.76
C ILE A 11 -3.72 -2.97 -1.00
N ILE A 12 -4.51 -3.26 -2.03
CA ILE A 12 -5.82 -2.65 -2.30
C ILE A 12 -6.86 -3.76 -2.38
N ASN A 13 -8.12 -3.50 -2.02
CA ASN A 13 -9.17 -4.53 -1.97
C ASN A 13 -10.36 -4.30 -2.92
N ASN A 14 -10.18 -3.58 -4.04
CA ASN A 14 -11.26 -3.34 -5.01
C ASN A 14 -10.77 -3.21 -6.48
N SER A 15 -10.91 -4.28 -7.28
CA SER A 15 -11.20 -4.33 -8.74
C SER A 15 -11.13 -5.80 -9.26
N LYS A 16 -11.62 -6.05 -10.48
CA LYS A 16 -11.95 -7.38 -11.01
C LYS A 16 -10.89 -7.95 -11.97
N PHE A 17 -9.84 -8.60 -11.48
CA PHE A 17 -8.97 -9.47 -12.29
C PHE A 17 -8.37 -10.61 -11.44
N THR A 18 -7.79 -11.65 -12.05
CA THR A 18 -7.20 -12.81 -11.35
C THR A 18 -5.72 -12.97 -11.70
N ALA A 19 -4.82 -12.92 -10.71
CA ALA A 19 -3.41 -13.25 -10.85
C ALA A 19 -3.09 -14.57 -10.15
N ASN A 20 -1.98 -15.21 -10.55
CA ASN A 20 -1.57 -16.54 -10.06
C ASN A 20 -0.64 -16.47 -8.83
N GLU A 21 -0.52 -15.31 -8.19
CA GLU A 21 0.36 -15.10 -7.05
C GLU A 21 -0.43 -15.08 -5.74
N MET A 22 0.19 -15.51 -4.65
CA MET A 22 -0.46 -15.57 -3.33
C MET A 22 0.26 -14.65 -2.34
N LEU A 23 -0.52 -13.93 -1.55
CA LEU A 23 -0.09 -13.10 -0.43
C LEU A 23 -0.21 -13.90 0.88
N TYR A 24 0.87 -13.90 1.66
CA TYR A 24 0.82 -14.33 3.06
C TYR A 24 0.54 -13.14 3.97
N ALA A 25 -0.58 -13.19 4.69
CA ALA A 25 -0.93 -12.19 5.68
C ALA A 25 -1.19 -12.86 7.04
N GLY A 26 -0.16 -12.88 7.90
CA GLY A 26 -0.20 -13.64 9.14
C GLY A 26 -0.34 -15.14 8.86
N ALA A 27 -1.43 -15.75 9.31
CA ALA A 27 -1.74 -17.17 9.09
C ALA A 27 -2.60 -17.43 7.83
N GLN A 28 -2.96 -16.39 7.08
CA GLN A 28 -3.83 -16.50 5.91
C GLN A 28 -3.01 -16.44 4.61
N LEU A 29 -3.45 -17.22 3.63
CA LEU A 29 -2.97 -17.21 2.25
C LEU A 29 -4.09 -16.69 1.35
N LEU A 30 -3.86 -15.56 0.69
CA LEU A 30 -4.86 -14.88 -0.13
C LEU A 30 -4.37 -14.72 -1.56
N PRO A 31 -5.21 -14.97 -2.58
CA PRO A 31 -4.81 -14.74 -3.97
C PRO A 31 -4.66 -13.24 -4.25
N ILE A 32 -3.58 -12.89 -4.95
CA ILE A 32 -3.42 -11.58 -5.57
C ILE A 32 -4.24 -11.62 -6.87
N SER A 33 -5.14 -10.67 -7.00
CA SER A 33 -6.02 -10.49 -8.15
C SER A 33 -5.30 -9.76 -9.30
N GLU A 34 -4.47 -8.77 -8.98
CA GLU A 34 -3.77 -7.96 -9.97
C GLU A 34 -2.60 -7.19 -9.34
N TRP A 35 -1.68 -6.71 -10.18
CA TRP A 35 -0.69 -5.70 -9.82
C TRP A 35 -0.92 -4.43 -10.61
N GLY A 36 -0.88 -3.28 -9.93
CA GLY A 36 -1.13 -2.00 -10.57
C GLY A 36 -0.34 -0.86 -9.98
N THR A 37 -0.66 0.33 -10.48
CA THR A 37 -0.21 1.61 -9.96
C THR A 37 -1.40 2.36 -9.42
N VAL A 38 -1.28 2.95 -8.23
CA VAL A 38 -2.36 3.71 -7.62
C VAL A 38 -1.85 5.06 -7.14
N ILE A 39 -2.61 6.10 -7.48
CA ILE A 39 -2.40 7.45 -6.97
C ILE A 39 -3.21 7.59 -5.68
N ILE A 40 -2.53 7.97 -4.60
CA ILE A 40 -3.16 8.31 -3.33
C ILE A 40 -2.92 9.79 -3.00
N LEU A 41 -3.93 10.40 -2.39
CA LEU A 41 -3.83 11.76 -1.86
C LEU A 41 -3.26 11.71 -0.45
N VAL A 42 -2.15 12.42 -0.23
CA VAL A 42 -1.45 12.46 1.05
C VAL A 42 -1.40 13.88 1.55
N ARG A 43 -1.67 14.07 2.85
CA ARG A 43 -1.49 15.36 3.52
C ARG A 43 -0.03 15.50 3.94
N THR A 44 0.65 16.45 3.34
CA THR A 44 2.01 16.87 3.67
C THR A 44 1.98 18.20 4.42
N LEU A 45 3.14 18.67 4.88
CA LEU A 45 3.27 20.00 5.50
C LEU A 45 2.97 21.16 4.54
N SER A 46 3.14 20.95 3.22
CA SER A 46 2.91 21.96 2.18
C SER A 46 1.50 21.89 1.57
N GLY A 47 0.69 20.89 1.93
CA GLY A 47 -0.68 20.73 1.44
C GLY A 47 -1.03 19.28 1.10
N ILE A 48 -2.11 19.09 0.33
CA ILE A 48 -2.44 17.78 -0.23
C ILE A 48 -1.59 17.57 -1.47
N GLN A 49 -0.90 16.43 -1.54
CA GLN A 49 -0.06 16.04 -2.65
C GLN A 49 -0.41 14.62 -3.12
N ASP A 50 -0.36 14.43 -4.43
CA ASP A 50 -0.53 13.13 -5.07
C ASP A 50 0.76 12.32 -4.93
N ILE A 51 0.62 11.08 -4.47
CA ILE A 51 1.71 10.10 -4.42
C ILE A 51 1.32 8.91 -5.29
N GLN A 52 2.16 8.61 -6.27
CA GLN A 52 1.98 7.45 -7.16
C GLN A 52 2.70 6.24 -6.59
N LEU A 53 1.95 5.27 -6.07
CA LEU A 53 2.47 3.98 -5.63
C LEU A 53 2.54 3.01 -6.82
N THR A 54 3.72 2.44 -7.06
CA THR A 54 3.93 1.37 -8.04
C THR A 54 3.97 0.00 -7.36
N SER A 55 3.73 -1.08 -8.11
CA SER A 55 3.74 -2.45 -7.57
C SER A 55 2.73 -2.62 -6.42
N VAL A 56 1.49 -2.20 -6.65
CA VAL A 56 0.39 -2.34 -5.70
C VAL A 56 -0.39 -3.60 -6.02
N ALA A 57 -0.47 -4.53 -5.07
CA ALA A 57 -1.25 -5.75 -5.21
C ALA A 57 -2.71 -5.50 -4.85
N LEU A 58 -3.59 -6.03 -5.67
CA LEU A 58 -5.01 -6.10 -5.42
C LEU A 58 -5.33 -7.45 -4.77
N VAL A 59 -5.94 -7.43 -3.60
CA VAL A 59 -6.33 -8.62 -2.84
C VAL A 59 -7.73 -8.38 -2.27
N GLU A 60 -8.76 -8.84 -3.00
CA GLU A 60 -10.18 -8.61 -2.64
C GLU A 60 -10.56 -9.20 -1.28
N GLY A 61 -9.89 -10.27 -0.85
CA GLY A 61 -10.10 -10.91 0.45
C GLY A 61 -9.46 -10.19 1.64
N PHE A 62 -8.74 -9.09 1.41
CA PHE A 62 -8.04 -8.37 2.46
C PHE A 62 -8.89 -7.22 3.04
N PHE A 63 -8.99 -7.15 4.37
CA PHE A 63 -9.95 -6.27 5.05
C PHE A 63 -9.57 -4.79 5.04
N ALA A 64 -8.34 -4.43 4.66
CA ALA A 64 -7.85 -3.05 4.69
C ALA A 64 -6.81 -2.78 3.60
N ASN A 65 -6.78 -1.56 3.06
CA ASN A 65 -5.68 -1.15 2.19
C ASN A 65 -4.40 -0.95 3.02
N ILE A 66 -3.27 -1.51 2.58
CA ILE A 66 -1.97 -1.41 3.26
C ILE A 66 -1.02 -0.52 2.48
N LEU A 67 -0.48 0.50 3.14
CA LEU A 67 0.64 1.29 2.64
C LEU A 67 1.91 0.74 3.28
N SER A 68 2.70 -0.01 2.51
CA SER A 68 3.99 -0.53 2.96
C SER A 68 5.01 0.58 3.08
N LEU A 69 5.44 0.87 4.32
CA LEU A 69 6.47 1.89 4.55
C LEU A 69 7.85 1.45 4.06
N SER A 70 8.13 0.14 3.98
CA SER A 70 9.40 -0.36 3.43
C SER A 70 9.53 -0.03 1.94
N ARG A 71 8.42 -0.13 1.18
CA ARG A 71 8.36 0.28 -0.24
C ARG A 71 8.41 1.80 -0.43
N CYS A 72 7.89 2.55 0.54
CA CYS A 72 7.97 4.01 0.54
C CYS A 72 9.41 4.54 0.63
N ILE A 73 10.36 3.81 1.24
CA ILE A 73 11.78 4.23 1.35
C ILE A 73 12.41 4.40 -0.04
N ASP A 74 12.20 3.43 -0.93
CA ASP A 74 12.73 3.49 -2.31
C ASP A 74 12.16 4.68 -3.09
N MET A 75 10.97 5.13 -2.70
CA MET A 75 10.26 6.25 -3.30
C MET A 75 10.55 7.59 -2.61
N GLN A 76 11.49 7.62 -1.65
CA GLN A 76 11.82 8.80 -0.82
C GLN A 76 10.62 9.34 -0.04
N ILE A 77 9.65 8.48 0.28
CA ILE A 77 8.49 8.82 1.11
C ILE A 77 8.76 8.36 2.54
N HIS A 78 8.76 9.31 3.46
CA HIS A 78 9.07 9.10 4.87
C HIS A 78 7.86 9.42 5.74
N PHE A 79 7.53 8.51 6.66
CA PHE A 79 6.52 8.76 7.68
C PHE A 79 7.16 9.23 8.99
N ASN A 80 6.79 10.42 9.45
CA ASN A 80 7.14 10.89 10.80
C ASN A 80 5.98 10.64 11.76
N SER A 81 6.11 9.57 12.55
CA SER A 81 5.11 9.15 13.53
C SER A 81 4.84 10.17 14.64
N ARG A 82 5.81 11.03 14.98
CA ARG A 82 5.62 12.08 16.00
C ARG A 82 4.74 13.23 15.51
N LYS A 83 4.78 13.49 14.20
CA LYS A 83 4.00 14.57 13.56
C LYS A 83 2.78 14.05 12.81
N ASN A 84 2.63 12.72 12.70
CA ASN A 84 1.61 12.07 11.90
C ASN A 84 1.54 12.56 10.45
N HIS A 85 2.71 12.79 9.83
CA HIS A 85 2.84 13.33 8.47
C HIS A 85 3.73 12.45 7.59
N LEU A 86 3.39 12.40 6.31
CA LEU A 86 4.19 11.83 5.22
C LEU A 86 4.86 12.99 4.45
N TYR A 87 6.12 12.82 4.06
CA TYR A 87 6.91 13.77 3.27
C TYR A 87 7.93 13.05 2.42
#